data_AF-A0A454VZE0-F1
#
_entry.id   AF-A0A454VZE0-F1
#
_cell.length_a   1.000
_cell.length_b   1.000
_cell.length_c   1.000
_cell.angle_alpha   90.00
_cell.angle_beta   90.00
_cell.angle_gamma   90.00
#
_symmetry.space_group_name_H-M   'P 1'
#
loop_
_entity.id
_entity.type
_entity.pdbx_description
1 polymer ?
#
loop_
_entity_poly.entity_id
_entity_poly.type
_entity_poly.pdbx_seq_one_letter_code
_entity_poly.pdbx_strand_id
1 'polypeptide(L)' 'MAAGVAVISVRLKGEPTAVVVASEVPVVDDEGQVTAVRCPAAGCGALVDLVDGRIDRHLMLGRECHTSGVPVIVGED' A
#
# COMPACT_ATOMS: atom_id res chain seq x y z
N MET A 1 12.97 -1.24 17.59
CA MET A 1 11.98 -1.24 16.50
C MET A 1 12.59 -2.03 15.35
N ALA A 2 12.10 -3.24 15.11
CA ALA A 2 12.56 -4.06 13.99
C ALA A 2 11.95 -3.47 12.71
N ALA A 3 12.80 -3.01 11.78
CA ALA A 3 12.37 -2.66 10.44
C ALA A 3 12.19 -3.98 9.66
N GLY A 4 11.00 -4.56 9.73
CA GLY A 4 10.62 -5.69 8.88
C GLY A 4 10.33 -5.19 7.48
N VAL A 5 10.93 -5.82 6.47
CA VAL A 5 10.54 -5.60 5.07
C VAL A 5 9.20 -6.31 4.90
N ALA A 6 8.13 -5.58 4.59
CA ALA A 6 6.85 -6.20 4.24
C ALA A 6 6.68 -6.26 2.74
N VAL A 7 6.32 -7.44 2.25
CA VAL A 7 5.99 -7.65 0.85
C VAL A 7 4.53 -7.27 0.65
N ILE A 8 4.29 -6.17 -0.06
CA ILE A 8 2.95 -5.64 -0.27
C ILE A 8 2.51 -6.00 -1.69
N SER A 9 1.48 -6.82 -1.82
CA SER A 9 0.86 -7.12 -3.10
C SER A 9 -0.41 -6.32 -3.27
N VAL A 10 -0.50 -5.52 -4.33
CA VAL A 10 -1.71 -4.76 -4.67
C VAL A 10 -2.37 -5.31 -5.92
N ARG A 11 -3.71 -5.40 -5.94
CA ARG A 11 -4.47 -5.78 -7.14
C ARG A 11 -5.15 -4.57 -7.76
N LEU A 12 -4.56 -4.05 -8.82
CA LEU A 12 -5.10 -2.90 -9.55
C LEU A 12 -6.42 -3.27 -10.26
N LYS A 13 -7.37 -2.33 -10.27
CA LYS A 13 -8.70 -2.54 -10.84
C LYS A 13 -8.60 -2.66 -12.36
N GLY A 14 -8.89 -3.85 -12.89
CA GLY A 14 -8.83 -4.14 -14.33
C GLY A 14 -7.55 -4.87 -14.78
N GLU A 15 -6.61 -5.11 -13.85
CA GLU A 15 -5.41 -5.89 -14.14
C GLU A 15 -5.53 -7.30 -13.55
N PRO A 16 -5.20 -8.36 -14.33
CA PRO A 16 -5.29 -9.73 -13.86
C PRO A 16 -4.19 -10.09 -12.84
N THR A 17 -3.14 -9.26 -12.75
CA THR A 17 -1.92 -9.55 -12.00
C THR A 17 -1.80 -8.65 -10.78
N ALA A 18 -1.49 -9.24 -9.63
CA ALA A 18 -1.10 -8.45 -8.45
C ALA A 18 0.30 -7.87 -8.67
N VAL A 19 0.48 -6.58 -8.42
CA VAL A 19 1.79 -5.93 -8.42
C VAL A 19 2.37 -6.12 -7.03
N VAL A 20 3.48 -6.85 -6.95
CA VAL A 20 4.25 -7.01 -5.72
C VAL A 20 5.20 -5.84 -5.60
N VAL A 21 5.02 -5.03 -4.58
CA VAL A 21 5.90 -3.91 -4.24
C VAL A 21 6.44 -4.16 -2.84
N ALA A 22 7.76 -4.28 -2.73
CA ALA A 22 8.41 -4.23 -1.43
C ALA A 22 8.27 -2.79 -0.90
N SER A 23 7.41 -2.59 0.10
CA SER A 23 7.38 -1.32 0.81
C SER A 23 8.52 -1.36 1.81
N GLU A 24 9.49 -0.47 1.63
CA GLU A 24 10.77 -0.49 2.36
C GLU A 24 10.56 -0.51 3.88
N VAL A 25 9.51 0.13 4.41
CA VAL A 25 8.99 -0.03 5.78
C VAL A 25 7.49 0.36 5.80
N PRO A 26 6.53 -0.57 5.95
CA PRO A 26 5.14 -0.19 6.26
C PRO A 26 5.05 0.45 7.64
N VAL A 27 4.05 1.30 7.86
CA VAL A 27 3.69 1.73 9.21
C VAL A 27 2.84 0.62 9.81
N VAL A 28 3.24 0.15 10.99
CA VAL A 28 2.50 -0.85 11.77
C VAL A 28 2.02 -0.22 13.07
N ASP A 29 0.86 -0.65 13.55
CA ASP A 29 0.38 -0.32 14.90
C ASP A 29 1.09 -1.16 15.99
N ASP A 30 0.71 -0.92 17.24
CA ASP A 30 1.22 -1.65 18.41
C ASP A 30 0.88 -3.16 18.39
N GLU A 31 -0.07 -3.58 17.55
CA GLU A 31 -0.45 -4.99 17.35
C GLU A 31 0.33 -5.63 16.19
N GLY A 32 1.17 -4.85 15.49
CA GLY A 32 1.95 -5.29 14.33
C GLY A 32 1.14 -5.31 13.03
N GLN A 33 -0.06 -4.75 13.01
CA GLN A 33 -0.88 -4.66 11.80
C GLN A 33 -0.47 -3.47 10.96
N VAL A 34 -0.44 -3.63 9.63
CA VAL A 34 -0.09 -2.54 8.71
C VAL A 34 -1.22 -1.53 8.66
N THR A 35 -0.91 -0.29 9.06
CA THR A 35 -1.85 0.84 9.09
C THR A 35 -1.62 1.85 7.98
N ALA A 36 -0.40 1.93 7.43
CA ALA A 36 -0.10 2.76 6.27
C ALA A 36 1.04 2.19 5.43
N VAL A 37 1.00 2.49 4.13
CA VAL A 37 1.96 1.98 3.14
C VAL A 37 2.38 3.09 2.19
N ARG A 38 3.55 2.97 1.56
CA ARG A 38 3.84 3.83 0.41
C ARG A 38 2.97 3.41 -0.77
N CYS A 39 2.31 4.37 -1.38
CA CYS A 39 1.51 4.15 -2.58
C CYS A 39 2.39 3.51 -3.67
N PRO A 40 2.00 2.32 -4.18
CA PRO A 40 2.79 1.58 -5.15
C PRO A 40 2.69 2.14 -6.57
N ALA A 41 1.82 3.13 -6.81
CA ALA A 41 1.71 3.78 -8.11
C ALA A 41 3.04 4.45 -8.47
N ALA A 42 3.57 4.11 -9.65
CA ALA A 42 4.82 4.68 -10.15
C ALA A 42 4.76 6.21 -10.15
N GLY A 43 5.69 6.86 -9.43
CA GLY A 43 5.76 8.31 -9.31
C GLY A 43 4.82 8.94 -8.27
N CYS A 44 4.02 8.16 -7.54
CA CYS A 44 3.24 8.69 -6.42
C CYS A 44 4.09 8.75 -5.14
N GLY A 45 4.52 7.60 -4.61
CA GLY A 45 5.39 7.51 -3.43
C GLY A 45 4.80 8.08 -2.13
N ALA A 46 3.54 8.54 -2.14
CA ALA A 46 2.85 9.09 -0.98
C ALA A 46 2.69 8.00 0.08
N LEU A 47 2.90 8.35 1.36
CA LEU A 47 2.48 7.50 2.47
C LEU A 47 0.97 7.63 2.61
N VAL A 48 0.25 6.51 2.55
CA VAL A 48 -1.21 6.46 2.51
C VAL A 48 -1.72 5.45 3.54
N ASP A 49 -2.77 5.83 4.24
CA ASP A 49 -3.40 4.97 5.23
C ASP A 49 -4.11 3.78 4.56
N LEU A 50 -4.20 2.68 5.31
CA LEU A 50 -5.02 1.54 4.95
C LEU A 50 -6.34 1.60 5.73
N VAL A 51 -7.46 1.63 4.99
CA VAL A 51 -8.81 1.58 5.54
C VAL A 51 -9.43 0.26 5.08
N ASP A 52 -9.77 -0.60 6.04
CA ASP A 52 -10.31 -1.95 5.78
C ASP A 52 -9.44 -2.78 4.80
N GLY A 53 -8.11 -2.69 4.96
CA GLY A 53 -7.14 -3.39 4.10
C GLY A 53 -7.05 -2.84 2.68
N ARG A 54 -7.53 -1.62 2.44
CA ARG A 54 -7.47 -0.93 1.14
C ARG A 54 -6.72 0.38 1.27
N ILE A 55 -6.03 0.77 0.21
CA ILE A 55 -5.41 2.09 0.12
C ILE A 55 -6.49 3.17 0.22
N ASP A 56 -6.37 4.07 1.19
CA ASP A 56 -7.29 5.20 1.31
C ASP A 56 -7.20 6.12 0.09
N ARG A 57 -8.26 6.89 -0.11
CA ARG A 57 -8.36 7.86 -1.18
C ARG A 57 -7.30 8.94 -1.01
N HIS A 58 -6.46 9.08 -2.02
CA HIS A 58 -5.40 10.10 -2.03
C HIS A 58 -5.18 10.66 -3.44
N LEU A 59 -4.48 11.79 -3.50
CA LEU A 59 -4.22 12.51 -4.74
C LEU A 59 -2.76 12.34 -5.18
N MET A 60 -2.56 12.12 -6.48
CA MET A 60 -1.31 12.23 -7.18
C MET A 60 -1.42 13.39 -8.18
N LEU A 61 -0.56 14.41 -8.04
CA LEU A 61 -0.55 15.59 -8.92
C LEU A 61 -1.93 16.25 -9.07
N GLY A 62 -2.69 16.32 -7.96
CA GLY A 62 -4.03 16.94 -7.92
C GLY A 62 -5.15 16.10 -8.54
N ARG A 63 -4.89 14.86 -8.94
CA ARG A 63 -5.89 13.89 -9.42
C ARG A 63 -5.95 12.69 -8.49
N GLU A 64 -7.09 12.03 -8.40
CA GLU A 64 -7.20 10.80 -7.62
C GLU A 64 -6.23 9.74 -8.15
N CYS A 65 -5.43 9.16 -7.26
CA CYS A 65 -4.51 8.11 -7.65
C CYS A 65 -5.31 6.84 -7.99
N HIS A 66 -4.90 6.13 -9.04
CA HIS A 66 -5.59 4.91 -9.49
C HIS A 66 -5.51 3.74 -8.49
N THR A 67 -4.61 3.83 -7.51
CA THR A 67 -4.50 2.88 -6.39
C THR A 67 -5.50 3.19 -5.27
N SER A 68 -6.23 4.30 -5.31
CA SER A 68 -7.26 4.59 -4.31
C SER A 68 -8.32 3.49 -4.29
N GLY A 69 -8.61 2.96 -3.10
CA GLY A 69 -9.55 1.85 -2.88
C GLY A 69 -9.03 0.47 -3.32
N VAL A 70 -7.78 0.37 -3.79
CA VAL A 70 -7.16 -0.90 -4.17
C VAL A 70 -6.88 -1.75 -2.92
N PRO A 71 -7.28 -3.03 -2.91
CA PRO A 71 -6.98 -3.92 -1.81
C PRO A 71 -5.48 -4.20 -1.73
N VAL A 72 -5.01 -4.25 -0.50
CA VAL A 72 -3.63 -4.55 -0.14
C VAL A 72 -3.58 -5.93 0.50
N ILE A 73 -2.70 -6.78 -0.02
CA ILE A 73 -2.38 -8.07 0.57
C ILE A 73 -0.98 -7.93 1.16
N VAL A 74 -0.89 -7.97 2.48
CA VAL A 74 0.38 -7.97 3.19
C VAL A 74 0.82 -9.42 3.33
N GLY A 75 1.98 -9.74 2.77
CA GLY A 75 2.68 -11.02 3.00
C GLY A 75 3.85 -10.81 3.95
N GLU A 76 4.05 -11.76 4.85
CA GLU A 76 5.29 -11.92 5.61
C GLU A 76 6.29 -12.65 4.70
N ASP A 77 7.54 -12.15 4.61
CA ASP A 77 8.69 -12.89 4.06
C ASP A 77 9.35 -13.73 5.16
#